data_AF-A0A7S1XN45-F1
#
_entry.id   AF-A0A7S1XN45-F1
#
_cell.length_a   1.000
_cell.length_b   1.000
_cell.length_c   1.000
_cell.angle_alpha   90.00
_cell.angle_beta   90.00
_cell.angle_gamma   90.00
#
_symmetry.space_group_name_H-M   'P 1'
#
loop_
_entity.id
_entity.type
_entity.pdbx_description
1 polymer ?
#
loop_
_entity_poly.entity_id
_entity_poly.type
_entity_poly.pdbx_seq_one_letter_code
_entity_poly.pdbx_strand_id
1 'polypeptide(L)'
;SGSGGGGGNGAAAAAPCAVIFLDELDAFASKRDGVAGQAKDESSAGLVTQLLTLMDGLAPGGGPAAAAPRRKPLVVGATNRPDDLDEALRRPGRFDIEVQVPPPDLPARAALLRRLLRPAAA
;
A
#
# COMPACT_ATOMS: atom_id res chain seq x y z
N SER A 1 56.77 -7.25 -10.98
CA SER A 1 55.58 -7.46 -11.84
C SER A 1 54.67 -8.46 -11.14
N GLY A 2 53.48 -8.04 -10.74
CA GLY A 2 52.57 -8.89 -9.98
C GLY A 2 51.45 -8.09 -9.32
N SER A 3 50.67 -7.40 -10.15
CA SER A 3 49.41 -6.78 -9.77
C SER A 3 48.42 -7.88 -9.40
N GLY A 4 47.90 -7.82 -8.17
CA GLY A 4 46.87 -8.73 -7.66
C GLY A 4 45.80 -7.94 -6.91
N GLY A 5 45.18 -6.97 -7.58
CA GLY A 5 44.00 -6.27 -7.08
C GLY A 5 42.80 -7.20 -7.05
N GLY A 6 42.54 -7.82 -5.90
CA GLY A 6 41.27 -8.49 -5.60
C GLY A 6 40.18 -7.47 -5.35
N GLY A 7 39.58 -6.95 -6.43
CA GLY A 7 38.41 -6.08 -6.40
C GLY A 7 37.23 -6.78 -5.73
N GLY A 8 36.66 -6.14 -4.72
CA GLY A 8 35.49 -6.62 -4.01
C GLY A 8 34.27 -6.71 -4.93
N ASN A 9 33.78 -7.92 -5.14
CA ASN A 9 32.41 -8.15 -5.61
C ASN A 9 31.44 -8.04 -4.43
N GLY A 10 31.28 -6.81 -3.93
CA GLY A 10 30.13 -6.42 -3.14
C GLY A 10 29.03 -5.94 -4.09
N ALA A 11 28.45 -6.83 -4.89
CA ALA A 11 27.19 -6.53 -5.54
C ALA A 11 26.16 -6.38 -4.40
N ALA A 12 25.91 -5.13 -3.99
CA ALA A 12 24.82 -4.82 -3.09
C ALA A 12 23.54 -5.33 -3.77
N ALA A 13 23.05 -6.49 -3.31
CA ALA A 13 21.80 -7.05 -3.78
C ALA A 13 20.76 -5.94 -3.70
N ALA A 14 20.24 -5.51 -4.85
CA ALA A 14 19.25 -4.44 -4.91
C ALA A 14 18.11 -4.85 -3.96
N ALA A 15 17.92 -4.09 -2.89
CA ALA A 15 16.89 -4.42 -1.90
C ALA A 15 15.55 -4.56 -2.66
N PRO A 16 14.82 -5.67 -2.44
CA PRO A 16 13.55 -5.89 -3.15
C PRO A 16 12.61 -4.72 -2.88
N CYS A 17 11.93 -4.27 -3.93
CA CYS A 17 10.89 -3.25 -3.79
C CYS A 17 9.72 -3.92 -3.09
N ALA A 18 9.50 -3.63 -1.80
CA ALA A 18 8.39 -4.19 -1.06
C ALA A 18 7.08 -3.53 -1.51
N VAL A 19 6.02 -4.32 -1.64
CA VAL A 19 4.65 -3.84 -1.87
C VAL A 19 3.81 -4.29 -0.67
N ILE A 20 3.12 -3.35 -0.04
CA ILE A 20 2.17 -3.60 1.04
C ILE A 20 0.77 -3.40 0.46
N PHE A 21 -0.02 -4.48 0.40
CA PHE A 21 -1.39 -4.44 -0.07
C PHE A 21 -2.34 -4.57 1.13
N LEU A 22 -3.20 -3.58 1.32
CA LEU A 22 -4.24 -3.54 2.35
C LEU A 22 -5.59 -3.65 1.66
N ASP A 23 -6.22 -4.82 1.76
CA ASP A 23 -7.59 -5.01 1.28
C ASP A 23 -8.61 -4.60 2.34
N GLU A 24 -9.83 -4.29 1.90
CA GLU A 24 -10.94 -3.87 2.78
C GLU A 24 -10.53 -2.77 3.77
N LEU A 25 -9.87 -1.72 3.26
CA LEU A 25 -9.40 -0.63 4.10
C LEU A 25 -10.54 0.00 4.94
N ASP A 26 -11.75 0.04 4.38
CA ASP A 26 -12.98 0.50 5.04
C ASP A 26 -13.37 -0.31 6.28
N ALA A 27 -12.86 -1.54 6.46
CA ALA A 27 -13.14 -2.36 7.64
C ALA A 27 -12.63 -1.73 8.95
N PHE A 28 -11.59 -0.90 8.89
CA PHE A 28 -11.03 -0.22 10.07
C PHE A 28 -10.76 1.27 9.86
N ALA A 29 -10.83 1.78 8.63
CA ALA A 29 -10.52 3.16 8.27
C ALA A 29 -11.75 4.03 7.95
N SER A 30 -12.93 3.62 8.39
CA SER A 30 -14.17 4.38 8.17
C SER A 30 -14.16 5.73 8.92
N LYS A 31 -14.91 6.71 8.40
CA LYS A 31 -15.11 8.04 8.98
C LYS A 31 -15.70 7.93 10.39
N ARG A 32 -15.23 8.83 11.26
CA ARG A 32 -15.73 9.01 12.61
C ARG A 32 -17.04 9.78 12.57
N ASP A 33 -18.12 9.14 12.13
CA ASP A 33 -19.43 9.77 12.23
C ASP A 33 -19.83 9.78 13.70
N GLY A 34 -19.85 10.98 14.30
CA GLY A 34 -19.99 11.27 15.73
C GLY A 34 -21.31 10.88 16.38
N VAL A 35 -21.84 9.68 16.11
CA VAL A 35 -22.95 9.10 16.86
C VAL A 35 -22.38 8.49 18.14
N ALA A 36 -22.35 9.34 19.18
CA ALA A 36 -22.06 8.94 20.55
C ALA A 36 -22.93 7.74 20.96
N GLY A 37 -22.37 6.53 20.93
CA GLY A 37 -23.10 5.32 21.33
C GLY A 37 -22.60 3.99 20.78
N GLN A 38 -21.70 3.98 19.79
CA GLN A 38 -21.14 2.72 19.27
C GLN A 38 -19.70 2.51 19.73
N ALA A 39 -19.49 1.60 20.68
CA ALA A 39 -18.19 1.15 21.18
C ALA A 39 -17.30 0.42 20.14
N LYS A 40 -17.63 0.53 18.85
CA LYS A 40 -16.82 0.01 17.73
C LYS A 40 -15.68 0.95 17.32
N ASP A 41 -15.70 2.20 17.77
CA ASP A 41 -14.90 3.28 17.14
C ASP A 41 -13.53 3.56 17.77
N GLU A 42 -13.32 3.23 19.05
CA GLU A 42 -12.07 3.60 19.73
C GLU A 42 -10.86 2.73 19.30
N SER A 43 -11.08 1.43 19.09
CA SER A 43 -10.01 0.51 18.68
C SER A 43 -9.62 0.72 17.22
N SER A 44 -10.58 0.91 16.32
CA SER A 44 -10.34 1.26 14.91
C SER A 44 -9.65 2.63 14.79
N ALA A 45 -10.05 3.62 15.59
CA ALA A 45 -9.40 4.94 15.60
C ALA A 45 -7.92 4.85 16.01
N GLY A 46 -7.58 4.01 16.98
CA GLY A 46 -6.19 3.72 17.35
C GLY A 46 -5.39 3.11 16.21
N LEU A 47 -5.97 2.14 15.49
CA LEU A 47 -5.35 1.49 14.34
C LEU A 47 -5.10 2.47 13.18
N VAL A 48 -6.07 3.32 12.85
CA VAL A 48 -5.89 4.37 11.83
C VAL A 48 -4.78 5.32 12.23
N THR A 49 -4.76 5.77 13.48
CA THR A 49 -3.73 6.69 13.98
C THR A 49 -2.32 6.06 13.88
N GLN A 50 -2.20 4.78 14.22
CA GLN A 50 -0.94 4.05 14.11
C GLN A 50 -0.53 3.86 12.64
N LEU A 51 -1.46 3.53 11.76
CA LEU A 51 -1.21 3.43 10.32
C LEU A 51 -0.71 4.76 9.75
N LEU A 52 -1.36 5.88 10.07
CA LEU A 52 -0.93 7.22 9.66
C LEU A 52 0.49 7.53 10.14
N THR A 53 0.80 7.21 11.40
CA THR A 53 2.14 7.41 11.98
C THR A 53 3.20 6.59 11.23
N LEU A 54 2.89 5.34 10.87
CA LEU A 54 3.78 4.51 10.08
C LEU A 54 3.97 5.05 8.65
N MET A 55 2.90 5.51 8.00
CA MET A 55 2.95 6.09 6.66
C MET A 55 3.76 7.40 6.63
N ASP A 56 3.58 8.27 7.62
CA ASP A 56 4.34 9.52 7.75
C ASP A 56 5.83 9.24 8.03
N GLY A 57 6.15 8.18 8.80
CA GLY A 57 7.52 7.70 9.00
C GLY A 57 8.17 7.12 7.74
N LEU A 58 7.38 6.78 6.72
CA LEU A 58 7.86 6.40 5.39
C LEU A 58 8.01 7.62 4.46
N ALA A 59 7.54 8.82 4.83
CA ALA A 59 7.65 10.02 4.00
C ALA A 59 9.10 10.55 3.89
N PRO A 60 9.48 11.25 2.81
CA PRO A 60 10.87 11.65 2.59
C PRO A 60 11.25 12.74 3.60
N GLY A 61 12.05 12.39 4.62
CA GLY A 61 12.62 13.36 5.57
C GLY A 61 12.37 13.11 7.06
N GLY A 62 11.74 12.01 7.49
CA GLY A 62 11.43 11.77 8.91
C GLY A 62 12.34 10.77 9.62
N GLY A 63 13.26 11.25 10.47
CA GLY A 63 13.81 10.47 11.60
C GLY A 63 15.33 10.17 11.60
N PRO A 64 16.06 10.47 12.70
CA PRO A 64 17.50 10.26 12.84
C PRO A 64 17.81 8.83 13.31
N ALA A 65 17.77 7.85 12.41
CA ALA A 65 18.34 6.53 12.70
C ALA A 65 18.81 5.84 11.42
N ALA A 66 20.10 6.03 11.17
CA ALA A 66 21.02 5.20 10.42
C ALA A 66 20.52 3.80 9.99
N ALA A 67 20.52 3.53 8.68
CA ALA A 67 21.28 2.46 8.04
C ALA A 67 20.74 2.20 6.62
N ALA A 68 21.54 2.54 5.61
CA ALA A 68 21.34 2.30 4.18
C ALA A 68 20.15 3.05 3.52
N PRO A 69 20.22 3.33 2.20
CA PRO A 69 19.06 3.79 1.43
C PRO A 69 18.00 2.68 1.41
N ARG A 70 17.09 2.68 2.39
CA ARG A 70 15.93 1.80 2.39
C ARG A 70 14.98 2.30 1.30
N ARG A 71 14.83 1.52 0.23
CA ARG A 71 13.79 1.74 -0.77
C ARG A 71 12.44 1.67 -0.06
N LYS A 72 11.62 2.71 -0.22
CA LYS A 72 10.31 2.78 0.42
C LYS A 72 9.39 1.72 -0.16
N PRO A 73 8.55 1.06 0.66
CA PRO A 73 7.53 0.18 0.14
C PRO A 73 6.50 0.98 -0.64
N LEU A 74 5.95 0.40 -1.70
CA LEU A 74 4.72 0.87 -2.32
C LEU A 74 3.55 0.38 -1.47
N VAL A 75 2.74 1.30 -0.95
CA VAL A 75 1.53 0.94 -0.19
C VAL A 75 0.32 1.10 -1.11
N VAL A 76 -0.50 0.06 -1.21
CA VAL A 76 -1.71 0.03 -2.02
C VAL A 76 -2.87 -0.36 -1.10
N GLY A 77 -3.89 0.50 -1.03
CA GLY A 77 -5.14 0.21 -0.32
C GLY A 77 -6.27 -0.08 -1.31
N ALA A 78 -7.10 -1.07 -1.01
CA ALA A 78 -8.34 -1.34 -1.73
C ALA A 78 -9.54 -1.10 -0.80
N THR A 79 -10.61 -0.52 -1.36
CA THR A 79 -11.87 -0.29 -0.63
C THR A 79 -13.04 -0.35 -1.60
N ASN A 80 -14.20 -0.78 -1.09
CA ASN A 80 -15.47 -0.69 -1.81
C ASN A 80 -16.25 0.58 -1.47
N ARG A 81 -15.80 1.34 -0.46
CA ARG A 81 -16.48 2.53 0.08
C ARG A 81 -15.51 3.70 0.23
N PRO A 82 -15.00 4.26 -0.89
CA PRO A 82 -14.03 5.36 -0.84
C PRO A 82 -14.57 6.62 -0.15
N ASP A 83 -15.88 6.83 -0.18
CA ASP A 83 -16.55 7.96 0.47
C ASP A 83 -16.64 7.81 2.00
N ASP A 84 -16.56 6.57 2.50
CA ASP A 84 -16.60 6.26 3.93
C ASP A 84 -15.21 6.34 4.57
N LEU A 85 -14.12 6.51 3.80
CA LEU A 85 -12.76 6.54 4.35
C LEU A 85 -12.44 7.86 5.10
N ASP A 86 -11.68 7.75 6.19
CA ASP A 86 -11.10 8.89 6.90
C ASP A 86 -10.24 9.75 5.95
N GLU A 87 -10.60 11.03 5.81
CA GLU A 87 -9.93 11.98 4.92
C GLU A 87 -8.43 12.14 5.24
N ALA A 88 -8.01 11.88 6.48
CA ALA A 88 -6.60 11.91 6.86
C ALA A 88 -5.77 10.91 6.05
N LEU A 89 -6.32 9.76 5.68
CA LEU A 89 -5.62 8.74 4.88
C LEU A 89 -5.38 9.16 3.42
N ARG A 90 -6.23 10.06 2.90
CA ARG A 90 -6.20 10.52 1.50
C ARG A 90 -5.31 11.76 1.28
N ARG A 91 -4.65 12.25 2.33
CA ARG A 91 -3.78 13.44 2.25
C ARG A 91 -2.46 13.14 1.51
N PRO A 92 -1.82 14.16 0.91
CA PRO A 92 -0.52 14.02 0.23
C PRO A 92 0.52 13.26 1.07
N GLY A 93 1.24 12.33 0.43
CA GLY A 93 2.24 11.47 1.09
C GLY A 93 1.69 10.20 1.75
N ARG A 94 0.38 9.95 1.64
CA ARG A 94 -0.31 8.75 2.17
C ARG A 94 -0.97 7.97 1.01
N PHE A 95 -2.29 7.85 0.98
CA PHE A 95 -3.05 7.34 -0.17
C PHE A 95 -3.48 8.51 -1.06
N ASP A 96 -2.51 9.21 -1.64
CA ASP A 96 -2.72 10.41 -2.44
C ASP A 96 -2.98 10.12 -3.93
N ILE A 97 -2.73 8.88 -4.37
CA ILE A 97 -3.09 8.39 -5.70
C ILE A 97 -4.35 7.53 -5.57
N GLU A 98 -5.43 7.97 -6.23
CA GLU A 98 -6.70 7.25 -6.29
C GLU A 98 -6.91 6.65 -7.68
N VAL A 99 -7.22 5.36 -7.73
CA VAL A 99 -7.52 4.64 -8.97
C VAL A 99 -8.90 4.03 -8.85
N GLN A 100 -9.86 4.55 -9.60
CA GLN A 100 -11.19 3.96 -9.68
C GLN A 100 -11.19 2.78 -10.66
N VAL A 101 -11.64 1.62 -10.18
CA VAL A 101 -11.83 0.43 -11.00
C VAL A 101 -13.32 0.27 -11.29
N PRO A 102 -13.83 0.69 -12.47
CA PRO A 102 -15.23 0.53 -12.81
C PRO A 102 -15.55 -0.95 -13.09
N PRO A 103 -16.83 -1.34 -13.02
CA PRO A 103 -17.26 -2.63 -13.53
C PRO A 103 -16.83 -2.84 -14.99
N PRO A 104 -16.44 -4.06 -15.39
CA PRO A 104 -15.93 -4.30 -16.75
C PRO A 104 -17.01 -4.07 -17.80
N ASP A 105 -16.63 -3.39 -18.88
CA ASP A 105 -17.48 -3.17 -20.06
C ASP A 105 -17.62 -4.44 -20.91
N LEU A 106 -18.36 -4.38 -22.02
CA LEU A 106 -18.64 -5.56 -22.84
C LEU A 106 -17.35 -6.17 -23.45
N PRO A 107 -16.43 -5.40 -24.05
CA PRO A 107 -15.11 -5.90 -24.45
C PRO A 107 -14.31 -6.54 -23.31
N ALA A 108 -14.24 -5.91 -22.13
CA ALA A 108 -13.52 -6.41 -20.97
C ALA A 108 -14.14 -7.72 -20.44
N ARG A 109 -15.48 -7.80 -20.37
CA ARG A 109 -16.19 -9.04 -20.00
C ARG A 109 -15.89 -10.17 -20.97
N ALA A 110 -15.88 -9.92 -22.28
CA ALA A 110 -15.51 -10.92 -23.28
C ALA A 110 -14.06 -11.40 -23.09
N ALA A 111 -13.13 -10.48 -22.81
CA ALA A 111 -11.73 -10.82 -22.53
C ALA A 111 -11.57 -11.64 -21.24
N LEU A 112 -12.27 -11.26 -20.17
CA LEU A 112 -12.31 -12.00 -18.90
C LEU A 112 -12.83 -13.42 -19.10
N LEU A 113 -13.96 -13.59 -19.79
CA LEU A 113 -14.52 -14.91 -20.09
C LEU A 113 -13.56 -15.76 -20.92
N ARG A 114 -12.94 -15.20 -21.97
CA ARG A 114 -11.92 -15.92 -22.76
C ARG A 114 -10.72 -16.34 -21.93
N ARG A 115 -10.31 -15.53 -20.95
CA ARG A 115 -9.21 -15.86 -20.03
C ARG A 115 -9.61 -16.97 -19.06
N LEU A 116 -10.78 -16.89 -18.46
CA LEU A 116 -11.28 -17.85 -17.45
C LEU A 116 -11.65 -19.21 -18.07
N LEU A 117 -12.13 -19.22 -19.31
CA LEU A 117 -12.50 -20.43 -20.03
C LEU A 117 -11.34 -21.06 -20.81
N ARG A 118 -10.13 -20.50 -20.71
CA ARG A 118 -8.95 -21.12 -21.32
C ARG A 118 -8.67 -22.42 -20.56
N PRO A 119 -8.56 -23.58 -21.24
CA PRO A 119 -8.16 -24.82 -20.58
C PRO A 119 -6.84 -24.60 -19.83
N ALA A 120 -6.75 -25.10 -18.60
CA ALA A 120 -5.46 -25.17 -17.93
C ALA A 120 -4.51 -25.96 -18.85
N ALA A 121 -3.32 -25.41 -19.11
CA ALA A 121 -2.32 -26.14 -19.87
C ALA A 121 -2.05 -27.46 -19.12
N ALA A 122 -2.37 -28.58 -19.78
CA ALA A 122 -2.08 -29.92 -19.30
C ALA A 122 -0.57 -30.19 -19.33
#